data_AF-A0A2E8EF40-F1
#
_entry.id   AF-A0A2E8EF40-F1
#
_cell.length_a   1.000
_cell.length_b   1.000
_cell.length_c   1.000
_cell.angle_alpha   90.00
_cell.angle_beta   90.00
_cell.angle_gamma   90.00
#
_symmetry.space_group_name_H-M   'P 1'
#
loop_
_entity.id
_entity.type
_entity.pdbx_description
1 polymer ?
#
loop_
_entity_poly.entity_id
_entity_poly.type
_entity_poly.pdbx_seq_one_letter_code
_entity_poly.pdbx_strand_id
1 'polypeptide(L)'
;MAFPPFMMATSAAALDWEVHLYFTFWGMDIVTNAKSLKISPLGNPSMGIPNILSVIPGMTTMATYMMKKKMKETGMPSIDHLIKMAKQAGVKFHACSPTMELSGITKDDLIPECNDIIGATTFIDMAGEADVTLFI
;
A
#
# COMPACT_ATOMS: atom_id res chain seq x y z
N MET A 1 0.31 1.07 5.04
CA MET A 1 -0.63 -0.04 5.28
C MET A 1 -1.08 -0.58 3.92
N ALA A 2 -0.52 -1.70 3.43
CA ALA A 2 -0.77 -2.13 2.04
C ALA A 2 -2.01 -3.03 1.90
N PHE A 3 -2.34 -3.85 2.89
CA PHE A 3 -3.40 -4.86 2.76
C PHE A 3 -4.80 -4.29 2.52
N PRO A 4 -5.32 -3.38 3.37
CA PRO A 4 -6.68 -2.87 3.20
C PRO A 4 -6.96 -2.25 1.81
N PRO A 5 -6.13 -1.33 1.28
CA PRO A 5 -6.44 -0.71 -0.01
C PRO A 5 -6.41 -1.73 -1.16
N PHE A 6 -5.47 -2.68 -1.18
CA PHE A 6 -5.45 -3.70 -2.23
C PHE A 6 -6.62 -4.68 -2.13
N MET A 7 -7.02 -5.11 -0.92
CA MET A 7 -8.18 -5.99 -0.77
C MET A 7 -9.47 -5.32 -1.27
N MET A 8 -9.65 -4.04 -0.94
CA MET A 8 -10.79 -3.27 -1.43
C MET A 8 -10.72 -3.08 -2.95
N ALA A 9 -9.55 -2.71 -3.47
CA ALA A 9 -9.36 -2.48 -4.90
C ALA A 9 -9.62 -3.75 -5.74
N THR A 10 -9.09 -4.90 -5.33
CA THR A 10 -9.32 -6.15 -6.06
C THR A 10 -10.77 -6.62 -5.96
N SER A 11 -11.43 -6.38 -4.82
CA SER A 11 -12.85 -6.74 -4.66
C SER A 11 -13.76 -5.84 -5.50
N ALA A 12 -13.48 -4.53 -5.55
CA ALA A 12 -14.20 -3.60 -6.41
C ALA A 12 -13.97 -3.90 -7.89
N ALA A 13 -12.73 -4.17 -8.29
CA ALA A 13 -12.42 -4.56 -9.67
C ALA A 13 -13.11 -5.88 -10.07
N ALA A 14 -13.27 -6.84 -9.15
CA ALA A 14 -14.02 -8.06 -9.39
C ALA A 14 -15.54 -7.84 -9.55
N LEU A 15 -16.05 -6.68 -9.17
CA LEU A 15 -17.42 -6.22 -9.40
C LEU A 15 -17.52 -5.33 -10.65
N ASP A 16 -16.50 -5.35 -11.52
CA ASP A 16 -16.38 -4.53 -12.73
C ASP A 16 -16.33 -3.02 -12.48
N TRP A 17 -15.88 -2.61 -11.28
CA TRP A 17 -15.66 -1.18 -11.00
C TRP A 17 -14.36 -0.69 -11.64
N GLU A 18 -14.38 0.55 -12.12
CA GLU A 18 -13.15 1.26 -12.45
C GLU A 18 -12.46 1.70 -11.15
N VAL A 19 -11.24 1.21 -10.91
CA VAL A 19 -10.52 1.42 -9.64
C VAL A 19 -9.20 2.12 -9.88
N HIS A 20 -8.98 3.20 -9.12
CA HIS A 20 -7.77 4.00 -9.11
C HIS A 20 -7.15 3.97 -7.71
N LEU A 21 -5.85 3.71 -7.62
CA LEU A 21 -5.07 3.84 -6.39
C LEU A 21 -4.05 4.97 -6.54
N TYR A 22 -4.13 5.97 -5.66
CA TYR A 22 -3.18 7.08 -5.59
C TYR A 22 -2.26 6.91 -4.39
N PHE A 23 -0.97 6.71 -4.65
CA PHE A 23 0.04 6.48 -3.64
C PHE A 23 0.73 7.80 -3.28
N THR A 24 0.60 8.22 -2.02
CA THR A 24 1.19 9.46 -1.49
C THR A 24 1.83 9.21 -0.12
N PHE A 25 2.76 10.07 0.30
CA PHE A 25 3.56 9.93 1.52
C PHE A 25 4.06 8.48 1.73
N TRP A 26 3.81 7.90 2.90
CA TRP A 26 4.19 6.52 3.26
C TRP A 26 3.58 5.45 2.35
N GLY A 27 2.53 5.78 1.59
CA GLY A 27 2.00 4.91 0.55
C GLY A 27 2.98 4.70 -0.61
N MET A 28 3.89 5.64 -0.85
CA MET A 28 4.92 5.52 -1.90
C MET A 28 5.85 4.32 -1.68
N ASP A 29 6.11 3.93 -0.44
CA ASP A 29 6.94 2.76 -0.12
C ASP A 29 6.40 1.47 -0.75
N ILE A 30 5.09 1.41 -1.01
CA ILE A 30 4.45 0.28 -1.70
C ILE A 30 4.86 0.22 -3.17
N VAL A 31 4.97 1.37 -3.83
CA VAL A 31 5.29 1.48 -5.26
C VAL A 31 6.76 1.75 -5.54
N THR A 32 7.61 1.90 -4.51
CA THR A 32 9.07 2.02 -4.67
C THR A 32 9.84 0.88 -4.02
N ASN A 33 9.29 0.26 -2.96
CA ASN A 33 10.04 -0.69 -2.14
C ASN A 33 9.16 -1.81 -1.57
N ALA A 34 8.21 -2.30 -2.38
CA ALA A 34 7.21 -3.32 -2.02
C ALA A 34 7.80 -4.53 -1.27
N LYS A 35 9.02 -4.94 -1.65
CA LYS A 35 9.70 -6.15 -1.13
C LYS A 35 10.27 -5.99 0.28
N SER A 36 10.51 -4.77 0.76
CA SER A 36 11.16 -4.53 2.06
C SER A 36 10.25 -3.95 3.13
N LEU A 37 8.94 -3.85 2.87
CA LEU A 37 7.95 -3.37 3.82
C LEU A 37 7.98 -4.20 5.12
N LYS A 38 8.19 -3.51 6.25
CA LYS A 38 8.19 -4.08 7.60
C LYS A 38 6.94 -3.67 8.37
N ILE A 39 6.54 -4.50 9.33
CA ILE A 39 5.41 -4.21 10.21
C ILE A 39 5.99 -3.83 11.57
N SER A 40 5.82 -2.56 11.95
CA SER A 40 6.26 -2.05 13.24
C SER A 40 5.16 -2.20 14.29
N PRO A 41 5.43 -2.85 15.44
CA PRO A 41 4.57 -2.85 16.62
C PRO A 41 4.19 -1.48 17.13
N LEU A 42 5.10 -0.50 17.00
CA LEU A 42 4.86 0.87 17.44
C LEU A 42 3.83 1.60 16.56
N GLY A 43 3.75 1.22 15.28
CA GLY A 43 2.81 1.81 14.33
C GLY A 43 1.42 1.14 14.33
N ASN A 44 1.21 0.10 15.13
CA ASN A 44 -0.06 -0.61 15.21
C ASN A 44 -0.38 -1.03 16.67
N PRO A 45 -0.95 -0.12 17.48
CA PRO A 45 -1.30 -0.38 18.88
C PRO A 45 -2.26 -1.56 19.06
N SER A 46 -3.04 -1.89 18.02
CA SER A 46 -4.01 -3.00 18.03
C SER A 46 -3.36 -4.39 18.01
N MET A 47 -2.02 -4.48 17.89
CA MET A 47 -1.30 -5.76 18.04
C MET A 47 -1.25 -6.28 19.47
N GLY A 48 -1.76 -5.52 20.46
CA GLY A 48 -1.86 -5.95 21.85
C GLY A 48 -0.50 -6.08 22.56
N ILE A 49 0.57 -5.54 21.95
CA ILE A 49 1.90 -5.49 22.54
C ILE A 49 1.98 -4.20 23.37
N PRO A 50 2.27 -4.28 24.69
CA PRO A 50 2.52 -3.10 25.50
C PRO A 50 3.57 -2.18 24.86
N ASN A 51 3.30 -0.88 24.78
CA ASN A 51 4.16 0.10 24.09
C ASN A 51 5.64 0.05 24.54
N ILE A 52 5.90 -0.26 25.82
CA ILE A 52 7.25 -0.41 26.38
C ILE A 52 8.03 -1.58 25.76
N LEU A 53 7.33 -2.64 25.35
CA LEU A 53 7.95 -3.80 24.70
C LEU A 53 8.18 -3.53 23.21
N SER A 54 7.35 -2.69 22.59
CA SER A 54 7.44 -2.36 21.16
C SER A 54 8.72 -1.58 20.78
N VAL A 55 9.42 -0.97 21.74
CA VAL A 55 10.71 -0.29 21.52
C VAL A 55 11.94 -1.19 21.69
N ILE A 56 11.78 -2.45 22.11
CA ILE A 56 12.90 -3.37 22.30
C ILE A 56 13.56 -3.68 20.94
N PRO A 57 14.90 -3.56 20.80
CA PRO A 57 15.61 -3.91 19.58
C PRO A 57 15.27 -5.33 19.11
N GLY A 58 14.81 -5.46 17.86
CA GLY A 58 14.42 -6.74 17.26
C GLY A 58 12.92 -7.06 17.29
N MET A 59 12.10 -6.35 18.10
CA MET A 59 10.65 -6.58 18.16
C MET A 59 9.93 -6.31 16.83
N THR A 60 10.39 -5.33 16.05
CA THR A 60 9.88 -5.08 14.69
C THR A 60 10.10 -6.28 13.77
N THR A 61 11.28 -6.90 13.82
CA THR A 61 11.59 -8.09 13.00
C THR A 61 10.76 -9.28 13.45
N MET A 62 10.64 -9.50 14.76
CA MET A 62 9.83 -10.57 15.33
C MET A 62 8.35 -10.43 14.96
N ALA A 63 7.77 -9.25 15.14
CA ALA A 63 6.37 -9.00 14.79
C ALA A 63 6.12 -9.12 13.28
N THR A 64 7.06 -8.64 12.45
CA THR A 64 7.01 -8.84 11.00
C THR A 64 7.00 -10.34 10.65
N TYR A 65 7.87 -11.14 11.30
CA TYR A 65 7.91 -12.59 11.08
C TYR A 65 6.62 -13.28 11.51
N MET A 66 6.10 -12.96 12.70
CA MET A 66 4.85 -13.52 13.20
C MET A 66 3.67 -13.19 12.30
N MET A 67 3.55 -11.93 11.86
CA MET A 67 2.47 -11.54 10.96
C MET A 67 2.59 -12.22 9.60
N LYS A 68 3.80 -12.29 9.01
CA LYS A 68 4.04 -13.03 7.77
C LYS A 68 3.67 -14.52 7.89
N LYS A 69 3.98 -15.15 9.03
CA LYS A 69 3.60 -16.53 9.32
C LYS A 69 2.08 -16.69 9.39
N LYS A 70 1.40 -15.85 10.17
CA LYS A 70 -0.07 -15.89 10.31
C LYS A 70 -0.77 -15.66 8.98
N MET A 71 -0.31 -14.67 8.20
CA MET A 71 -0.82 -14.43 6.85
C MET A 71 -0.68 -15.65 5.95
N LYS A 72 0.46 -16.34 5.99
CA LYS A 72 0.67 -17.57 5.22
C LYS A 72 -0.27 -18.69 5.66
N GLU A 73 -0.49 -18.86 6.96
CA GLU A 73 -1.41 -19.85 7.52
C GLU A 73 -2.88 -19.57 7.17
N THR A 74 -3.27 -18.30 7.08
CA THR A 74 -4.62 -17.89 6.69
C THR A 74 -4.82 -17.77 5.18
N GLY A 75 -3.83 -18.14 4.36
CA GLY A 75 -3.89 -18.06 2.90
C GLY A 75 -3.88 -16.63 2.34
N MET A 76 -3.46 -15.65 3.13
CA MET A 76 -3.41 -14.25 2.69
C MET A 76 -2.26 -14.04 1.70
N PRO A 77 -2.50 -13.43 0.53
CA PRO A 77 -1.47 -13.18 -0.47
C PRO A 77 -0.40 -12.21 0.06
N SER A 78 0.81 -12.30 -0.49
CA SER A 78 1.85 -11.30 -0.23
C SER A 78 1.51 -9.96 -0.87
N ILE A 79 2.16 -8.87 -0.43
CA ILE A 79 1.96 -7.53 -1.04
C ILE A 79 2.32 -7.55 -2.52
N ASP A 80 3.46 -8.16 -2.89
CA ASP A 80 3.84 -8.34 -4.30
C ASP A 80 2.77 -9.07 -5.12
N HIS A 81 2.12 -10.07 -4.52
CA HIS A 81 1.05 -10.81 -5.18
C HIS A 81 -0.21 -9.94 -5.30
N LEU A 82 -0.57 -9.17 -4.26
CA LEU A 82 -1.68 -8.24 -4.29
C LEU A 82 -1.51 -7.14 -5.35
N ILE A 83 -0.31 -6.57 -5.47
CA ILE A 83 0.05 -5.61 -6.52
C ILE A 83 -0.23 -6.20 -7.90
N LYS A 84 0.28 -7.41 -8.16
CA LYS A 84 0.08 -8.11 -9.44
C LYS A 84 -1.38 -8.45 -9.70
N MET A 85 -2.10 -8.95 -8.70
CA MET A 85 -3.52 -9.28 -8.82
C MET A 85 -4.35 -8.03 -9.13
N ALA A 86 -4.12 -6.94 -8.39
CA ALA A 86 -4.82 -5.67 -8.64
C ALA A 86 -4.51 -5.16 -10.05
N LYS A 87 -3.25 -5.23 -10.49
CA LYS A 87 -2.89 -4.83 -11.85
C LYS A 87 -3.56 -5.71 -12.93
N GLN A 88 -3.58 -7.03 -12.73
CA GLN A 88 -4.26 -7.98 -13.61
C GLN A 88 -5.77 -7.76 -13.67
N ALA A 89 -6.36 -7.32 -12.57
CA ALA A 89 -7.76 -6.93 -12.49
C ALA A 89 -8.07 -5.54 -13.10
N GLY A 90 -7.07 -4.86 -13.68
CA GLY A 90 -7.25 -3.57 -14.35
C GLY A 90 -7.18 -2.35 -13.45
N VAL A 91 -6.79 -2.51 -12.17
CA VAL A 91 -6.63 -1.37 -11.24
C VAL A 91 -5.50 -0.46 -11.73
N LYS A 92 -5.76 0.85 -11.78
CA LYS A 92 -4.79 1.88 -12.20
C LYS A 92 -4.02 2.43 -10.99
N PHE A 93 -2.69 2.44 -11.07
CA PHE A 93 -1.82 2.90 -10.00
C PHE A 93 -1.18 4.23 -10.35
N HIS A 94 -1.28 5.20 -9.44
CA HIS A 94 -0.84 6.58 -9.65
C HIS A 94 0.12 7.00 -8.54
N ALA A 95 1.34 7.40 -8.89
CA ALA A 95 2.31 7.94 -7.94
C ALA A 95 2.14 9.45 -7.76
N CYS A 96 2.26 9.93 -6.51
CA CYS A 96 2.13 11.35 -6.17
C CYS A 96 3.40 12.15 -6.52
N SER A 97 3.31 13.05 -7.51
CA SER A 97 4.46 13.89 -7.89
C SER A 97 5.02 14.76 -6.76
N PRO A 98 4.21 15.49 -5.95
CA PRO A 98 4.76 16.23 -4.81
C PRO A 98 5.49 15.36 -3.79
N THR A 99 4.99 14.14 -3.52
CA THR A 99 5.70 13.23 -2.60
C THR A 99 7.00 12.73 -3.21
N MET A 100 7.02 12.43 -4.51
CA MET A 100 8.24 12.02 -5.20
C MET A 100 9.33 13.09 -5.08
N GLU A 101 9.00 14.35 -5.36
CA GLU A 101 9.93 15.48 -5.23
C GLU A 101 10.43 15.63 -3.79
N LEU A 102 9.52 15.64 -2.81
CA LEU A 102 9.86 15.76 -1.40
C LEU A 102 10.79 14.64 -0.91
N SER A 103 10.63 13.43 -1.45
CA SER A 103 11.33 12.23 -1.00
C SER A 103 12.53 11.86 -1.88
N GLY A 104 12.81 12.64 -2.92
CA GLY A 104 13.88 12.35 -3.88
C GLY A 104 13.67 11.07 -4.70
N ILE A 105 12.42 10.65 -4.89
CA ILE A 105 12.06 9.44 -5.66
C ILE A 105 12.00 9.79 -7.14
N THR A 106 12.68 8.99 -7.98
CA THR A 106 12.66 9.11 -9.43
C THR A 106 11.71 8.10 -10.06
N LYS A 107 11.43 8.25 -11.37
CA LYS A 107 10.60 7.30 -12.10
C LYS A 107 11.20 5.88 -12.12
N ASP A 108 12.52 5.77 -12.12
CA ASP A 108 13.23 4.48 -12.16
C ASP A 108 13.12 3.71 -10.83
N ASP A 109 12.79 4.41 -9.74
CA ASP A 109 12.53 3.78 -8.44
C ASP A 109 11.12 3.16 -8.37
N LEU A 110 10.22 3.48 -9.30
CA LEU A 110 8.84 2.98 -9.29
C LEU A 110 8.75 1.54 -9.82
N ILE A 111 7.85 0.77 -9.24
CA ILE A 111 7.49 -0.55 -9.76
C ILE A 111 6.89 -0.44 -11.18
N PRO A 112 7.12 -1.43 -12.06
CA PRO A 112 6.61 -1.40 -13.43
C PRO A 112 5.07 -1.41 -13.50
N GLU A 113 4.39 -1.81 -12.44
CA GLU A 113 2.93 -1.78 -12.36
C GLU A 113 2.36 -0.35 -12.18
N CYS A 114 3.18 0.64 -11.81
CA CYS A 114 2.76 2.04 -11.72
C CYS A 114 2.39 2.55 -13.11
N ASN A 115 1.15 3.03 -13.30
CA ASN A 115 0.71 3.56 -14.57
C ASN A 115 1.36 4.92 -14.81
N ASP A 116 1.06 5.87 -13.93
CA ASP A 116 1.34 7.28 -14.17
C ASP A 116 1.81 7.98 -12.89
N ILE A 117 2.36 9.17 -13.08
CA ILE A 117 2.75 10.09 -12.00
C ILE A 117 1.83 11.30 -12.10
N ILE A 118 1.06 11.58 -11.05
CA ILE A 118 0.06 12.65 -11.04
C ILE A 118 0.14 13.51 -9.76
N GLY A 119 -0.32 14.75 -9.89
CA GLY A 119 -0.42 15.69 -8.77
C GLY A 119 -1.75 15.59 -8.02
N ALA A 120 -1.84 16.31 -6.90
CA ALA A 120 -3.04 16.36 -6.08
C ALA A 120 -4.26 16.87 -6.86
N THR A 121 -4.09 17.84 -7.76
CA THR A 121 -5.19 18.39 -8.58
C THR A 121 -5.83 17.31 -9.44
N THR A 122 -5.03 16.50 -10.14
CA THR A 122 -5.54 15.38 -10.97
C THR A 122 -6.24 14.33 -10.11
N PHE A 123 -5.71 14.05 -8.91
CA PHE A 123 -6.38 13.14 -7.99
C PHE A 123 -7.75 13.69 -7.55
N ILE A 124 -7.84 14.97 -7.19
CA ILE A 124 -9.09 15.60 -6.75
C ILE A 124 -10.13 15.63 -7.87
N ASP A 125 -9.71 15.86 -9.11
CA ASP A 125 -10.57 15.81 -10.29
C ASP A 125 -11.19 14.40 -10.47
N MET A 126 -10.35 13.36 -10.48
CA MET A 126 -10.82 11.96 -10.53
C MET A 126 -11.72 11.59 -9.34
N ALA A 127 -11.37 12.04 -8.13
CA ALA A 127 -12.14 11.77 -6.92
C ALA A 127 -13.51 12.47 -6.92
N GLY A 128 -13.62 13.63 -7.59
CA GLY A 128 -14.86 14.36 -7.74
C GLY A 128 -15.88 13.67 -8.64
N GLU A 129 -15.42 12.82 -9.56
CA GLU A 129 -16.26 12.01 -10.44
C GLU A 129 -16.55 10.60 -9.90
N ALA A 130 -15.79 10.15 -8.89
CA ALA A 130 -15.91 8.81 -8.34
C ALA A 130 -17.15 8.65 -7.43
N ASP A 131 -17.87 7.54 -7.57
CA ASP A 131 -18.97 7.17 -6.67
C ASP A 131 -18.50 6.94 -5.23
N VAL A 132 -17.28 6.42 -5.06
CA VAL A 132 -16.67 6.09 -3.76
C VAL A 132 -15.20 6.50 -3.75
N THR A 133 -14.83 7.34 -2.79
CA THR A 133 -13.44 7.72 -2.52
C THR A 133 -13.06 7.39 -1.08
N LEU A 134 -11.93 6.69 -0.88
CA LEU A 134 -11.40 6.32 0.43
C LEU A 134 -9.99 6.89 0.60
N PHE A 135 -9.68 7.34 1.81
CA PHE A 135 -8.32 7.70 2.23
C PHE A 135 -7.85 6.69 3.27
N ILE A 136 -6.80 5.92 2.96
CA ILE A 136 -6.33 4.75 3.72
C ILE A 136 -4.85 4.87 4.08
#